data_AF-A0A951AV88-F1
#
_entry.id   AF-A0A951AV88-F1
#
_cell.length_a   1.000
_cell.length_b   1.000
_cell.length_c   1.000
_cell.angle_alpha   90.00
_cell.angle_beta   90.00
_cell.angle_gamma   90.00
#
_symmetry.space_group_name_H-M   'P 1'
#
loop_
_entity.id
_entity.type
_entity.pdbx_description
1 polymer ?
#
loop_
_entity_poly.entity_id
_entity_poly.type
_entity_poly.pdbx_seq_one_letter_code
_entity_poly.pdbx_strand_id
1 'polypeptide(L)'
;EQIGDIDGIAHAKFSSARIRLRRPNPEPAEIETILSELEESFRLAKELGRTDAIASIAPMLGEMLIKLGFLERALPVLSVGHEAAERLGWQEQLEQIRSLRAEINGAESRPDEAARDPGQPEYPQRSPFAIDGAIGETRSLVGLPGDPTVDPPRPKPKPTTPSR
;
A
#
# COMPACT_ATOMS: atom_id res chain seq x y z
N GLU A 1 23.06 -2.62 5.81
CA GLU A 1 22.82 -2.16 4.42
C GLU A 1 21.33 -2.00 4.07
N GLN A 2 20.40 -2.11 5.03
CA GLN A 2 18.96 -2.18 4.74
C GLN A 2 18.27 -0.85 4.40
N ILE A 3 18.81 0.29 4.87
CA ILE A 3 18.17 1.61 4.66
C ILE A 3 18.33 2.10 3.21
N GLY A 4 19.45 1.78 2.56
CA GLY A 4 19.69 2.16 1.16
C GLY A 4 18.77 1.44 0.18
N ASP A 5 18.43 0.18 0.47
CA ASP A 5 17.51 -0.60 -0.36
C ASP A 5 16.09 -0.06 -0.30
N ILE A 6 15.62 0.35 0.89
CA ILE A 6 14.27 0.90 1.07
C ILE A 6 14.10 2.23 0.33
N ASP A 7 15.12 3.10 0.39
CA ASP A 7 15.12 4.36 -0.34
C ASP A 7 15.11 4.14 -1.87
N GLY A 8 15.93 3.20 -2.35
CA GLY A 8 15.96 2.79 -3.74
C GLY A 8 14.61 2.24 -4.22
N ILE A 9 13.93 1.43 -3.39
CA ILE A 9 12.58 0.90 -3.68
C ILE A 9 11.56 2.04 -3.77
N ALA A 10 11.57 2.98 -2.83
CA ALA A 10 10.65 4.12 -2.84
C ALA A 10 10.85 4.98 -4.10
N HIS A 11 12.11 5.25 -4.47
CA HIS A 11 12.46 6.04 -5.65
C HIS A 11 12.09 5.32 -6.97
N ALA A 12 12.33 4.01 -7.05
CA ALA A 12 11.96 3.21 -8.22
C ALA A 12 10.44 3.20 -8.44
N LYS A 13 9.65 2.99 -7.37
CA LYS A 13 8.19 3.02 -7.43
C LYS A 13 7.64 4.38 -7.88
N PHE A 14 8.18 5.47 -7.32
CA PHE A 14 7.81 6.83 -7.74
C PHE A 14 8.12 7.07 -9.22
N SER A 15 9.30 6.65 -9.68
CA SER A 15 9.71 6.82 -11.07
C SER A 15 8.83 6.02 -12.04
N SER A 16 8.48 4.79 -11.70
CA SER A 16 7.54 3.96 -12.47
C SER A 16 6.17 4.60 -12.59
N ALA A 17 5.61 5.07 -11.47
CA ALA A 17 4.32 5.75 -11.46
C ALA A 17 4.33 7.01 -12.36
N ARG A 18 5.38 7.83 -12.29
CA ARG A 18 5.52 9.01 -13.15
C ARG A 18 5.60 8.67 -14.63
N ILE A 19 6.31 7.61 -14.99
CA ILE A 19 6.43 7.18 -16.39
C ILE A 19 5.06 6.74 -16.92
N ARG A 20 4.32 5.97 -16.13
CA ARG A 20 2.97 5.51 -16.50
C ARG A 20 1.97 6.66 -16.59
N LEU A 21 2.04 7.66 -15.70
CA LEU A 21 1.20 8.87 -15.76
C LEU A 21 1.45 9.74 -17.00
N ARG A 22 2.63 9.67 -17.61
CA ARG A 22 2.94 10.38 -18.87
C ARG A 22 2.38 9.68 -20.10
N ARG A 23 1.88 8.45 -19.97
CA ARG A 23 1.25 7.75 -21.10
C ARG A 23 -0.16 8.30 -21.31
N PRO A 24 -0.53 8.65 -22.56
CA PRO A 24 -1.91 8.99 -22.85
C PRO A 24 -2.79 7.73 -22.72
N ASN A 25 -3.95 7.88 -22.08
CA ASN A 25 -4.95 6.83 -21.86
C ASN A 25 -4.41 5.56 -21.17
N PRO A 26 -3.99 5.65 -19.90
CA PRO A 26 -3.64 4.46 -19.14
C PRO A 26 -4.85 3.54 -19.00
N GLU A 27 -4.61 2.24 -19.16
CA GLU A 27 -5.66 1.24 -18.93
C GLU A 27 -6.11 1.27 -17.46
N PRO A 28 -7.34 0.88 -17.13
CA PRO A 28 -7.84 0.83 -15.75
C PRO A 28 -6.89 0.11 -14.78
N ALA A 29 -6.34 -1.04 -15.19
CA ALA A 29 -5.37 -1.79 -14.40
C ALA A 29 -4.03 -1.05 -14.17
N GLU A 30 -3.63 -0.18 -15.11
CA GLU A 30 -2.46 0.67 -14.95
C GLU A 30 -2.73 1.79 -13.93
N ILE A 31 -3.95 2.33 -13.89
CA ILE A 31 -4.36 3.33 -12.89
C ILE A 31 -4.28 2.73 -11.49
N GLU A 32 -4.80 1.53 -11.25
CA GLU A 32 -4.66 0.86 -9.94
C GLU A 32 -3.19 0.61 -9.58
N THR A 33 -2.37 0.20 -10.55
CA THR A 33 -0.94 -0.04 -10.35
C THR A 33 -0.21 1.25 -9.96
N ILE A 34 -0.47 2.35 -10.66
CA ILE A 34 0.12 3.67 -10.37
C ILE A 34 -0.27 4.11 -8.96
N LEU A 35 -1.55 3.97 -8.59
CA LEU A 35 -2.03 4.34 -7.26
C LEU A 35 -1.29 3.54 -6.19
N SER A 36 -1.22 2.22 -6.35
CA SER A 36 -0.51 1.33 -5.43
C SER A 36 0.98 1.67 -5.32
N GLU A 37 1.65 1.96 -6.44
CA GLU A 37 3.06 2.36 -6.45
C GLU A 37 3.30 3.71 -5.75
N LEU A 38 2.40 4.68 -5.92
CA LEU A 38 2.47 5.99 -5.25
C LEU A 38 2.20 5.90 -3.75
N GLU A 39 1.18 5.14 -3.34
CA GLU A 39 0.86 4.93 -1.93
C GLU A 39 2.01 4.26 -1.18
N GLU A 40 2.59 3.23 -1.79
CA GLU A 40 3.72 2.51 -1.21
C GLU A 40 4.97 3.40 -1.13
N SER A 41 5.26 4.16 -2.18
CA SER A 41 6.37 5.12 -2.16
C SER A 41 6.18 6.19 -1.09
N PHE A 42 4.96 6.72 -0.94
CA PHE A 42 4.62 7.71 0.07
C PHE A 42 4.75 7.15 1.49
N ARG A 43 4.29 5.91 1.72
CA ARG A 43 4.43 5.20 3.00
C ARG A 43 5.91 5.05 3.37
N LEU A 44 6.72 4.56 2.45
CA LEU A 44 8.17 4.40 2.67
C LEU A 44 8.87 5.74 2.92
N ALA A 45 8.51 6.80 2.18
CA ALA A 45 9.04 8.14 2.39
C ALA A 45 8.72 8.68 3.80
N LYS A 46 7.52 8.39 4.33
CA LYS A 46 7.14 8.71 5.71
C LYS A 46 7.95 7.91 6.73
N GLU A 47 8.10 6.62 6.53
CA GLU A 47 8.89 5.74 7.42
C GLU A 47 10.36 6.16 7.50
N LEU A 48 10.93 6.61 6.38
CA LEU A 48 12.30 7.10 6.29
C LEU A 48 12.46 8.56 6.74
N GLY A 49 11.37 9.28 7.02
CA GLY A 49 11.41 10.72 7.35
C GLY A 49 11.88 11.62 6.20
N ARG A 50 11.78 11.15 4.95
CA ARG A 50 12.24 11.89 3.77
C ARG A 50 11.26 12.98 3.36
N THR A 51 11.48 14.17 3.91
CA THR A 51 10.61 15.34 3.68
C THR A 51 10.53 15.73 2.21
N ASP A 52 11.64 15.61 1.46
CA ASP A 52 11.71 15.91 0.03
C ASP A 52 10.90 14.92 -0.83
N ALA A 53 10.98 13.63 -0.51
CA ALA A 53 10.18 12.61 -1.16
C ALA A 53 8.68 12.80 -0.85
N ILE A 54 8.32 13.07 0.41
CA ILE A 54 6.94 13.35 0.83
C ILE A 54 6.36 14.53 0.03
N ALA A 55 7.07 15.65 -0.03
CA ALA A 55 6.63 16.84 -0.76
C ALA A 55 6.49 16.60 -2.28
N SER A 56 7.31 15.72 -2.85
CA SER A 56 7.26 15.38 -4.29
C SER A 56 6.10 14.44 -4.63
N ILE A 57 5.82 13.46 -3.77
CA ILE A 57 4.84 12.39 -4.03
C ILE A 57 3.41 12.83 -3.71
N ALA A 58 3.23 13.58 -2.63
CA ALA A 58 1.92 13.97 -2.11
C ALA A 58 0.97 14.64 -3.13
N PRO A 59 1.37 15.65 -3.92
CA PRO A 59 0.45 16.29 -4.87
C PRO A 59 -0.03 15.33 -5.96
N MET A 60 0.86 14.44 -6.44
CA MET A 60 0.51 13.45 -7.46
C MET A 60 -0.46 12.39 -6.93
N LEU A 61 -0.19 11.87 -5.73
CA LEU A 61 -1.08 10.91 -5.07
C LEU A 61 -2.43 11.55 -4.76
N GLY A 62 -2.43 12.79 -4.27
CA GLY A 62 -3.65 13.55 -3.98
C GLY A 62 -4.52 13.78 -5.23
N GLU A 63 -3.93 14.24 -6.33
CA GLU A 63 -4.65 14.41 -7.61
C GLU A 63 -5.29 13.10 -8.08
N MET A 64 -4.56 11.99 -7.97
CA MET A 64 -5.06 10.69 -8.39
C MET A 64 -6.22 10.20 -7.51
N LEU A 65 -6.12 10.39 -6.20
CA LEU A 65 -7.21 10.07 -5.26
C LEU A 65 -8.45 10.92 -5.54
N ILE A 66 -8.29 12.21 -5.87
CA ILE A 66 -9.40 13.09 -6.26
C ILE A 66 -10.08 12.59 -7.54
N LYS A 67 -9.31 12.27 -8.58
CA LYS A 67 -9.84 11.74 -9.86
C LYS A 67 -10.59 10.42 -9.69
N LEU A 68 -10.21 9.61 -8.70
CA LEU A 68 -10.87 8.34 -8.37
C LEU A 68 -12.02 8.51 -7.35
N GLY A 69 -12.32 9.73 -6.90
CA GLY A 69 -13.39 10.03 -5.96
C GLY A 69 -13.06 9.76 -4.48
N PHE A 70 -11.81 9.44 -4.15
CA PHE A 70 -11.36 9.15 -2.78
C PHE A 70 -10.95 10.42 -2.02
N LEU A 71 -11.85 11.40 -1.90
CA LEU A 71 -11.57 12.74 -1.33
C LEU A 71 -11.07 12.66 0.13
N GLU A 72 -11.71 11.83 0.95
CA GLU A 72 -11.34 11.56 2.36
C GLU A 72 -9.90 11.05 2.51
N ARG A 73 -9.39 10.34 1.51
CA ARG A 73 -8.01 9.83 1.48
C ARG A 73 -7.04 10.87 0.92
N ALA A 74 -7.50 11.72 0.00
CA ALA A 74 -6.68 12.77 -0.61
C ALA A 74 -6.31 13.87 0.40
N LEU A 75 -7.25 14.31 1.24
CA LEU A 75 -7.04 15.37 2.22
C LEU A 75 -5.84 15.15 3.16
N PRO A 76 -5.71 14.01 3.86
CA PRO A 76 -4.58 13.78 4.76
C PRO A 76 -3.25 13.67 4.00
N VAL A 77 -3.23 13.10 2.79
CA VAL A 77 -2.02 13.04 1.95
C VAL A 77 -1.58 14.45 1.56
N LEU A 78 -2.51 15.30 1.11
CA LEU A 78 -2.24 16.68 0.73
C LEU A 78 -1.80 17.53 1.93
N SER A 79 -2.36 17.28 3.13
CA SER A 79 -1.93 17.98 4.35
C SER A 79 -0.48 17.67 4.71
N VAL A 80 -0.10 16.39 4.71
CA VAL A 80 1.29 15.96 4.99
C VAL A 80 2.25 16.49 3.92
N GLY A 81 1.83 16.49 2.65
CA GLY A 81 2.58 17.10 1.56
C GLY A 81 2.80 18.60 1.74
N HIS A 82 1.77 19.32 2.18
CA HIS A 82 1.85 20.77 2.40
C HIS A 82 2.90 21.10 3.45
N GLU A 83 2.86 20.42 4.61
CA GLU A 83 3.84 20.63 5.67
C GLU A 83 5.27 20.33 5.21
N ALA A 84 5.44 19.28 4.39
CA ALA A 84 6.75 18.91 3.85
C ALA A 84 7.25 19.96 2.84
N ALA A 85 6.39 20.44 1.94
CA ALA A 85 6.73 21.47 0.97
C ALA A 85 6.99 22.83 1.64
N GLU A 86 6.27 23.18 2.71
CA GLU A 86 6.52 24.39 3.51
C GLU A 86 7.91 24.34 4.15
N ARG A 87 8.28 23.20 4.77
CA ARG A 87 9.61 23.04 5.37
C ARG A 87 10.75 23.18 4.35
N LEU A 88 10.50 22.81 3.10
CA LEU A 88 11.49 22.88 2.01
C LEU A 88 11.43 24.19 1.21
N GLY A 89 10.42 25.03 1.44
CA GLY A 89 10.20 26.26 0.67
C GLY A 89 9.75 26.03 -0.78
N TRP A 90 9.17 24.86 -1.09
CA TRP A 90 8.77 24.45 -2.44
C TRP A 90 7.44 25.08 -2.86
N GLN A 91 7.51 26.33 -3.33
CA GLN A 91 6.32 27.14 -3.65
C GLN A 91 5.41 26.52 -4.72
N GLU A 92 5.99 25.91 -5.75
CA GLU A 92 5.21 25.25 -6.82
C GLU A 92 4.33 24.13 -6.26
N GLN A 93 4.89 23.29 -5.39
CA GLN A 93 4.17 22.18 -4.76
C GLN A 93 3.10 22.69 -3.78
N LEU A 94 3.36 23.79 -3.07
CA LEU A 94 2.36 24.43 -2.20
C LEU A 94 1.16 24.94 -2.99
N GLU A 95 1.39 25.63 -4.10
CA GLU A 95 0.32 26.13 -4.96
C GLU A 95 -0.47 24.98 -5.60
N GLN A 96 0.20 23.92 -6.06
CA GLN A 96 -0.47 22.72 -6.56
C GLN A 96 -1.37 22.08 -5.49
N ILE A 97 -0.86 21.91 -4.26
CA ILE A 97 -1.61 21.32 -3.15
C ILE A 97 -2.82 22.19 -2.77
N ARG A 98 -2.67 23.53 -2.77
CA ARG A 98 -3.77 24.46 -2.53
C ARG A 98 -4.85 24.34 -3.60
N SER A 99 -4.46 24.26 -4.86
CA SER A 99 -5.40 24.06 -5.98
C SER A 99 -6.19 22.76 -5.81
N LEU A 100 -5.53 21.65 -5.47
CA LEU A 100 -6.19 20.35 -5.27
C LEU A 100 -7.15 20.36 -4.07
N ARG A 101 -6.79 21.04 -2.98
CA ARG A 101 -7.69 21.20 -1.83
C ARG A 101 -8.92 22.06 -2.16
N ALA A 102 -8.75 23.09 -2.98
CA ALA A 102 -9.86 23.91 -3.45
C ALA A 102 -10.81 23.10 -4.35
N GLU A 103 -10.29 22.19 -5.17
CA GLU A 103 -11.09 21.26 -5.98
C GLU A 103 -11.97 20.36 -5.12
N ILE A 104 -11.41 19.80 -4.03
CA ILE A 104 -12.18 18.98 -3.07
C ILE A 104 -13.33 19.80 -2.46
N ASN A 105 -13.03 20.98 -1.91
CA ASN A 105 -14.06 21.83 -1.30
C ASN A 105 -15.14 22.29 -2.31
N GLY A 106 -14.73 22.50 -3.57
CA GLY A 106 -15.64 22.82 -4.66
C GLY A 106 -16.51 21.64 -5.12
N ALA A 107 -16.00 20.41 -5.00
CA ALA A 107 -16.76 19.18 -5.24
C ALA A 107 -17.78 18.92 -4.12
N GLU A 108 -17.39 19.13 -2.85
CA GLU A 108 -18.30 19.03 -1.70
C GLU A 108 -19.43 20.06 -1.73
N SER A 109 -19.19 21.23 -2.34
CA SER A 109 -20.19 22.29 -2.53
C SER A 109 -21.21 21.99 -3.65
N ARG A 110 -21.17 20.80 -4.27
CA ARG A 110 -22.11 20.34 -5.30
C ARG A 110 -22.92 19.13 -4.78
N PRO A 111 -23.96 19.32 -3.92
CA PRO A 111 -24.60 18.19 -3.26
C PRO A 111 -25.69 17.48 -4.08
N ASP A 112 -25.93 17.83 -5.37
CA ASP A 112 -27.22 17.49 -6.01
C ASP A 112 -27.19 16.98 -7.47
N GLU A 113 -26.09 16.40 -7.99
CA GLU A 113 -26.09 15.95 -9.41
C GLU A 113 -25.43 14.60 -9.75
N ALA A 114 -25.06 13.79 -8.75
CA ALA A 114 -24.38 12.49 -9.00
C ALA A 114 -25.25 11.24 -8.75
N ALA A 115 -26.59 11.38 -8.70
CA ALA A 115 -27.50 10.22 -8.75
C ALA A 115 -27.67 9.62 -10.16
N ARG A 116 -26.74 9.86 -11.09
CA ARG A 116 -26.73 9.24 -12.43
C ARG A 116 -25.34 8.73 -12.80
N ASP A 117 -25.13 7.45 -12.51
CA ASP A 117 -24.25 6.57 -13.28
C ASP A 117 -24.89 6.29 -14.65
N PRO A 118 -24.13 6.31 -15.75
CA PRO A 118 -23.68 5.03 -16.28
C PRO A 118 -22.26 5.10 -16.87
N GLY A 119 -21.29 4.45 -16.22
CA GLY A 119 -20.06 4.07 -16.90
C GLY A 119 -18.79 3.95 -16.06
N GLN A 120 -18.86 3.91 -14.73
CA GLN A 120 -17.65 3.62 -13.93
C GLN A 120 -17.27 2.13 -14.08
N PRO A 121 -16.04 1.78 -14.50
CA PRO A 121 -15.55 0.42 -14.33
C PRO A 121 -15.49 0.15 -12.82
N GLU A 122 -16.26 -0.84 -12.37
CA GLU A 122 -16.23 -1.30 -10.98
C GLU A 122 -14.81 -1.77 -10.64
N TYR A 123 -14.01 -0.89 -10.05
CA TYR A 123 -12.81 -1.30 -9.36
C TYR A 123 -13.24 -2.01 -8.07
N PRO A 124 -12.94 -3.30 -7.91
CA PRO A 124 -13.39 -4.05 -6.76
C PRO A 124 -12.76 -3.47 -5.50
N GLN A 125 -13.61 -2.93 -4.63
CA GLN A 125 -13.30 -2.50 -3.26
C GLN A 125 -12.82 -3.70 -2.43
N ARG A 126 -11.58 -4.14 -2.63
CA ARG A 126 -10.87 -5.01 -1.70
C ARG A 126 -9.78 -4.19 -1.02
N SER A 127 -10.09 -3.73 0.18
CA SER A 127 -9.09 -3.22 1.13
C SER A 127 -8.01 -4.28 1.35
N PRO A 128 -6.72 -4.02 1.08
CA PRO A 128 -5.65 -4.96 1.42
C PRO A 128 -5.02 -4.70 2.79
N PHE A 129 -5.51 -3.76 3.60
CA PHE A 129 -4.89 -3.42 4.89
C PHE A 129 -5.86 -3.50 6.07
N ALA A 130 -6.19 -4.74 6.46
CA ALA A 130 -6.43 -5.07 7.86
C ALA A 130 -5.13 -5.67 8.42
N ILE A 131 -4.27 -4.80 8.96
CA ILE A 131 -3.20 -5.20 9.87
C ILE A 131 -3.82 -5.23 11.26
N ASP A 132 -4.28 -6.40 11.68
CA ASP A 132 -4.54 -6.68 13.10
C ASP A 132 -3.50 -7.69 13.58
N GLY A 133 -2.53 -7.17 14.33
CA GLY A 133 -1.54 -7.95 15.02
C GLY A 133 -2.09 -8.45 16.35
N ALA A 134 -2.27 -9.76 16.48
CA ALA A 134 -2.38 -10.42 17.76
C ALA A 134 -1.64 -11.76 17.72
N ILE A 135 -0.35 -11.70 18.02
CA ILE A 135 0.40 -12.82 18.57
C ILE A 135 -0.03 -12.99 20.04
N GLY A 136 -0.63 -14.12 20.40
CA GLY A 136 -1.01 -14.37 21.79
C GLY A 136 -1.74 -15.69 22.02
N GLU A 137 -1.01 -16.63 22.63
CA GLU A 137 -1.49 -17.67 23.55
C GLU A 137 -2.12 -18.99 23.04
N THR A 138 -1.32 -20.03 23.29
CA THR A 138 -1.66 -21.41 23.65
C THR A 138 -2.92 -21.57 24.49
N ARG A 139 -3.75 -22.61 24.26
CA ARG A 139 -3.76 -23.93 24.95
C ARG A 139 -5.12 -24.65 24.81
N SER A 140 -5.05 -25.96 24.55
CA SER A 140 -5.96 -27.05 24.97
C SER A 140 -7.48 -26.96 24.73
N LEU A 141 -8.01 -27.92 23.95
CA LEU A 141 -9.07 -28.88 24.35
C LEU A 141 -9.22 -29.93 23.20
N VAL A 142 -8.70 -31.15 23.37
CA VAL A 142 -9.41 -32.40 23.76
C VAL A 142 -10.38 -32.92 22.69
N GLY A 143 -10.12 -34.13 22.18
CA GLY A 143 -11.14 -34.96 21.52
C GLY A 143 -10.63 -36.01 20.52
N LEU A 144 -9.88 -37.02 20.97
CA LEU A 144 -9.84 -38.34 20.29
C LEU A 144 -11.00 -39.19 20.82
N PRO A 145 -11.48 -40.20 20.06
CA PRO A 145 -11.02 -41.55 20.40
C PRO A 145 -10.86 -42.50 19.21
N GLY A 146 -9.98 -43.50 19.34
CA GLY A 146 -10.08 -44.73 18.56
C GLY A 146 -8.75 -45.41 18.22
N ASP A 147 -8.08 -45.97 19.23
CA ASP A 147 -7.16 -47.11 19.04
C ASP A 147 -7.75 -48.27 19.86
N PRO A 148 -7.68 -49.52 19.37
CA PRO A 148 -6.78 -50.42 20.08
C PRO A 148 -6.06 -51.46 19.19
N THR A 149 -4.75 -51.55 19.41
CA THR A 149 -4.01 -52.76 19.79
C THR A 149 -3.83 -53.87 18.74
N VAL A 150 -2.57 -54.11 18.34
CA VAL A 150 -1.88 -55.41 18.56
C VAL A 150 -0.36 -55.18 18.74
N ASP A 151 0.16 -55.79 19.80
CA ASP A 151 1.52 -55.78 20.37
C ASP A 151 2.55 -56.60 19.52
N PRO A 152 3.89 -56.43 19.70
CA PRO A 152 4.94 -56.86 18.76
C PRO A 152 5.62 -58.18 19.18
N PRO A 153 6.62 -58.67 18.40
CA PRO A 153 7.83 -59.15 19.09
C PRO A 153 9.19 -58.88 18.39
N ARG A 154 10.07 -58.26 19.19
CA ARG A 154 11.50 -58.55 19.49
C ARG A 154 12.64 -58.59 18.43
N PRO A 155 13.91 -58.40 18.87
CA PRO A 155 14.98 -57.82 18.05
C PRO A 155 16.23 -58.70 17.82
N LYS A 156 17.18 -58.10 17.07
CA LYS A 156 18.65 -58.34 16.92
C LYS A 156 19.08 -59.21 15.72
N PRO A 157 20.34 -59.15 15.21
CA PRO A 157 21.52 -58.32 15.58
C PRO A 157 22.26 -57.62 14.38
N LYS A 158 23.17 -56.66 14.66
CA LYS A 158 24.34 -56.26 13.81
C LYS A 158 25.44 -57.33 13.99
N PRO A 159 26.42 -57.62 13.08
CA PRO A 159 27.38 -56.69 12.44
C PRO A 159 27.67 -57.11 10.96
N THR A 160 28.52 -56.52 10.10
CA THR A 160 29.97 -56.27 10.15
C THR A 160 30.38 -55.49 8.89
N THR A 161 31.26 -54.50 9.03
CA THR A 161 32.13 -53.99 7.95
C THR A 161 33.12 -55.10 7.52
N PRO A 162 33.67 -55.07 6.29
CA PRO A 162 35.04 -54.58 6.19
C PRO A 162 35.36 -53.74 4.94
N SER A 163 36.44 -52.99 5.09
CA SER A 163 37.06 -52.01 4.18
C SER A 163 37.37 -52.49 2.77
N ARG A 164 37.41 -51.55 1.82
CA ARG A 164 38.64 -51.23 1.09
C ARG A 164 38.63 -49.77 0.62
#